data_AF-A0A1Y2P3A1-F1
#
_entry.id   AF-A0A1Y2P3A1-F1
#
_cell.length_a   1.000
_cell.length_b   1.000
_cell.length_c   1.000
_cell.angle_alpha   90.00
_cell.angle_beta   90.00
_cell.angle_gamma   90.00
#
_symmetry.space_group_name_H-M   'P 1'
#
loop_
_entity.id
_entity.type
_entity.pdbx_description
1 polymer ?
#
loop_
_entity_poly.entity_id
_entity_poly.type
_entity_poly.pdbx_seq_one_letter_code
_entity_poly.pdbx_strand_id
1 'polypeptide(L)'
;MANARTRPPTTHRSRRRPPRGPRPVPTKSDADRRLHHNLTAASAKLRETGAPDLAEAVDQVLAPGGWHALRRLENAATAAPNFSIPMRTADRDTAKRLSEKAGESLTAIVEKRLTDFVAGTFDPRVARATRNSGAAQATSNLNMRPNPDLVQQVRARVDELNASGRSPKLSAAGVARAAIEEHYQLGQYKPADKAQ
;
A
#
# COMPACT_ATOMS: atom_id res chain seq x y z
N MET A 1 -78.38 -38.61 -42.05
CA MET A 1 -77.53 -38.70 -40.84
C MET A 1 -76.12 -38.23 -41.18
N ALA A 2 -75.48 -37.58 -40.22
CA ALA A 2 -74.36 -36.65 -40.37
C ALA A 2 -72.99 -37.29 -40.64
N ASN A 3 -72.10 -36.55 -41.31
CA ASN A 3 -70.65 -36.68 -41.15
C ASN A 3 -70.01 -35.29 -41.28
N ALA A 4 -69.98 -34.57 -40.16
CA ALA A 4 -69.27 -33.30 -40.04
C ALA A 4 -67.76 -33.56 -39.97
N ARG A 5 -66.98 -32.90 -40.84
CA ARG A 5 -65.52 -32.96 -40.84
C ARG A 5 -64.96 -32.21 -39.63
N THR A 6 -64.58 -32.93 -38.58
CA THR A 6 -63.96 -32.38 -37.38
C THR A 6 -62.54 -31.92 -37.69
N ARG A 7 -62.31 -30.60 -37.72
CA ARG A 7 -60.94 -30.03 -37.77
C ARG A 7 -60.20 -30.38 -36.46
N PRO A 8 -58.92 -30.78 -36.52
CA PRO A 8 -58.14 -31.05 -35.32
C PRO A 8 -57.88 -29.75 -34.54
N PRO A 9 -57.82 -29.81 -33.20
CA PRO A 9 -57.63 -28.63 -32.36
C PRO A 9 -56.25 -28.00 -32.58
N THR A 10 -56.23 -26.69 -32.84
CA THR A 10 -55.02 -25.86 -32.88
C THR A 10 -54.38 -25.80 -31.50
N THR A 11 -53.49 -26.76 -31.23
CA THR A 11 -52.61 -26.73 -30.07
C THR A 11 -51.49 -25.72 -30.34
N HIS A 12 -51.57 -24.55 -29.70
CA HIS A 12 -50.48 -23.58 -29.65
C HIS A 12 -49.27 -24.22 -28.95
N ARG A 13 -48.36 -24.83 -29.71
CA ARG A 13 -47.03 -25.21 -29.24
C ARG A 13 -46.25 -23.92 -28.94
N SER A 14 -46.33 -23.43 -27.72
CA SER A 14 -45.42 -22.43 -27.16
C SER A 14 -44.01 -23.03 -27.02
N ARG A 15 -43.31 -23.23 -28.14
CA ARG A 15 -41.88 -23.56 -28.18
C ARG A 15 -41.01 -22.33 -27.83
N ARG A 16 -41.32 -21.62 -26.75
CA ARG A 16 -40.39 -20.64 -26.19
C ARG A 16 -39.67 -21.31 -25.02
N ARG A 17 -38.43 -21.74 -25.28
CA ARG A 17 -37.49 -22.04 -24.18
C ARG A 17 -37.53 -20.84 -23.22
N PRO A 18 -37.70 -21.05 -21.90
CA PRO A 18 -37.60 -19.95 -20.95
C PRO A 18 -36.25 -19.26 -21.13
N PRO A 19 -36.20 -17.93 -20.94
CA PRO A 19 -34.94 -17.18 -21.02
C PRO A 19 -33.93 -17.83 -20.06
N ARG A 20 -32.71 -18.07 -20.55
CA ARG A 20 -31.63 -18.59 -19.70
C ARG A 20 -31.51 -17.64 -18.50
N GLY A 21 -31.77 -18.15 -17.30
CA GLY A 21 -31.57 -17.39 -16.07
C GLY A 21 -30.15 -16.84 -15.98
N PRO A 22 -29.90 -15.86 -15.09
CA PRO A 22 -28.59 -15.24 -14.94
C PRO A 22 -27.52 -16.33 -14.80
N ARG A 23 -26.50 -16.28 -15.67
CA ARG A 23 -25.40 -17.25 -15.62
C ARG A 23 -24.68 -17.06 -14.28
N PRO A 24 -24.39 -18.12 -13.52
CA PRO A 24 -23.55 -18.01 -12.35
C PRO A 24 -22.22 -17.40 -12.75
N VAL A 25 -21.91 -16.23 -12.19
CA VAL A 25 -20.59 -15.60 -12.35
C VAL A 25 -19.64 -16.41 -11.48
N PRO A 26 -18.50 -16.91 -12.01
CA PRO A 26 -17.55 -17.65 -11.20
C PRO A 26 -17.14 -16.79 -10.01
N THR A 27 -17.30 -17.34 -8.82
CA THR A 27 -16.93 -16.66 -7.59
C THR A 27 -15.41 -16.68 -7.44
N LYS A 28 -14.87 -15.81 -6.59
CA LYS A 28 -13.44 -15.83 -6.25
C LYS A 28 -13.00 -17.23 -5.76
N SER A 29 -13.85 -17.91 -5.00
CA SER A 29 -13.64 -19.29 -4.54
C SER A 29 -13.48 -20.30 -5.70
N ASP A 30 -14.25 -20.13 -6.78
CA ASP A 30 -14.13 -21.01 -7.96
C ASP A 30 -12.82 -20.77 -8.71
N ALA A 31 -12.36 -19.52 -8.78
CA ALA A 31 -11.06 -19.18 -9.36
C ALA A 31 -9.90 -19.77 -8.52
N ASP A 32 -9.98 -19.64 -7.19
CA ASP A 32 -8.98 -20.16 -6.27
C ASP A 32 -8.89 -21.70 -6.34
N ARG A 33 -10.03 -22.40 -6.39
CA ARG A 33 -10.09 -23.86 -6.59
C ARG A 33 -9.48 -24.30 -7.92
N ARG A 34 -9.76 -23.58 -9.01
CA ARG A 34 -9.17 -23.86 -10.33
C ARG A 34 -7.67 -23.65 -10.34
N LEU A 35 -7.18 -22.58 -9.70
CA LEU A 35 -5.76 -22.31 -9.57
C LEU A 35 -5.06 -23.44 -8.82
N HIS A 36 -5.60 -23.87 -7.68
CA HIS A 36 -5.05 -24.99 -6.92
C HIS A 36 -5.00 -26.27 -7.77
N HIS A 37 -6.10 -26.62 -8.44
CA HIS A 37 -6.15 -27.78 -9.33
C HIS A 37 -5.08 -27.72 -10.43
N ASN A 38 -4.91 -26.56 -11.07
CA ASN A 38 -3.93 -26.37 -12.14
C ASN A 38 -2.49 -26.51 -11.64
N LEU A 39 -2.19 -26.00 -10.45
CA LEU A 39 -0.86 -26.14 -9.84
C LEU A 39 -0.58 -27.60 -9.45
N THR A 40 -1.56 -28.33 -8.92
CA THR A 40 -1.42 -29.77 -8.66
C THR A 40 -1.16 -30.56 -9.94
N ALA A 41 -1.91 -30.27 -11.01
CA ALA A 41 -1.68 -30.90 -12.32
C ALA A 41 -0.31 -30.55 -12.91
N ALA A 42 0.16 -29.30 -12.73
CA ALA A 42 1.49 -28.88 -13.16
C ALA A 42 2.60 -29.64 -12.41
N SER A 43 2.46 -29.81 -11.09
CA SER A 43 3.37 -30.61 -10.27
C SER A 43 3.45 -32.08 -10.73
N ALA A 44 2.31 -32.72 -11.00
CA ALA A 44 2.27 -34.07 -11.55
C ALA A 44 3.00 -34.17 -12.90
N LYS A 45 2.74 -33.23 -13.81
CA LYS A 45 3.38 -33.17 -15.12
C LYS A 45 4.90 -32.97 -15.02
N LEU A 46 5.38 -32.15 -14.08
CA LEU A 46 6.81 -31.92 -13.86
C LEU A 46 7.54 -33.21 -13.45
N ARG A 47 6.90 -34.05 -12.62
CA ARG A 47 7.43 -35.38 -12.28
C ARG A 47 7.54 -36.30 -13.50
N GLU A 48 6.49 -36.34 -14.32
CA GLU A 48 6.47 -37.13 -15.55
C GLU A 48 7.56 -36.71 -16.54
N THR A 49 7.86 -35.41 -16.62
CA THR A 49 8.89 -34.86 -17.52
C THR A 49 10.33 -34.99 -16.97
N GLY A 50 10.52 -35.63 -15.81
CA GLY A 50 11.85 -35.83 -15.23
C GLY A 50 12.42 -34.62 -14.50
N ALA A 51 11.56 -33.70 -14.02
CA ALA A 51 11.94 -32.55 -13.20
C ALA A 51 11.34 -32.64 -11.78
N PRO A 52 11.73 -33.67 -10.98
CA PRO A 52 11.14 -33.91 -9.67
C PRO A 52 11.37 -32.76 -8.68
N ASP A 53 12.52 -32.10 -8.73
CA ASP A 53 12.85 -30.98 -7.84
C ASP A 53 11.91 -29.78 -8.04
N LEU A 54 11.53 -29.51 -9.29
CA LEU A 54 10.56 -28.44 -9.60
C LEU A 54 9.14 -28.81 -9.14
N ALA A 55 8.77 -30.09 -9.26
CA ALA A 55 7.49 -30.56 -8.74
C ALA A 55 7.42 -30.44 -7.21
N GLU A 56 8.50 -30.79 -6.51
CA GLU A 56 8.60 -30.64 -5.06
C GLU A 56 8.49 -29.17 -4.63
N ALA A 57 9.14 -28.25 -5.35
CA ALA A 57 8.98 -26.82 -5.11
C ALA A 57 7.52 -26.35 -5.26
N VAL A 58 6.80 -26.82 -6.30
CA VAL A 58 5.37 -26.49 -6.49
C VAL A 58 4.52 -27.06 -5.35
N ASP A 59 4.79 -28.29 -4.91
CA ASP A 59 4.07 -28.90 -3.79
C ASP A 59 4.35 -28.19 -2.47
N GLN A 60 5.57 -27.72 -2.26
CA GLN A 60 5.95 -26.92 -1.10
C GLN A 60 5.21 -25.58 -1.06
N VAL A 61 4.91 -25.00 -2.23
CA VAL A 61 4.07 -23.80 -2.35
C VAL A 61 2.60 -24.11 -2.07
N LEU A 62 2.10 -25.27 -2.52
CA LEU A 62 0.73 -25.74 -2.28
C LEU A 62 0.49 -26.19 -0.82
N ALA A 63 1.53 -26.58 -0.09
CA ALA A 63 1.43 -26.99 1.31
C ALA A 63 0.91 -25.85 2.20
N PRO A 64 0.30 -26.17 3.36
CA PRO A 64 -0.14 -25.16 4.32
C PRO A 64 1.00 -24.20 4.70
N GLY A 65 0.81 -22.92 4.40
CA GLY A 65 1.81 -21.88 4.66
C GLY A 65 2.95 -21.76 3.64
N GLY A 66 2.98 -22.59 2.60
CA GLY A 66 3.94 -22.49 1.49
C GLY A 66 3.95 -21.10 0.83
N TRP A 67 2.77 -20.52 0.65
CA TRP A 67 2.62 -19.16 0.13
C TRP A 67 3.29 -18.08 0.99
N HIS A 68 3.40 -18.29 2.31
CA HIS A 68 4.10 -17.35 3.19
C HIS A 68 5.62 -17.36 2.96
N ALA A 69 6.21 -18.47 2.52
CA ALA A 69 7.63 -18.53 2.18
C ALA A 69 7.93 -17.68 0.95
N LEU A 70 7.14 -17.83 -0.13
CA LEU A 70 7.25 -16.98 -1.32
C LEU A 70 7.03 -15.51 -1.00
N ARG A 71 5.97 -15.20 -0.25
CA ARG A 71 5.67 -13.82 0.16
C ARG A 71 6.77 -13.20 1.02
N ARG A 72 7.49 -13.97 1.84
CA ARG A 72 8.65 -13.47 2.60
C ARG A 72 9.80 -13.12 1.68
N LEU A 73 10.08 -13.94 0.65
CA LEU A 73 11.13 -13.65 -0.33
C LEU A 73 10.79 -12.42 -1.17
N GLU A 74 9.55 -12.30 -1.65
CA GLU A 74 9.09 -11.10 -2.34
C GLU A 74 9.20 -9.86 -1.45
N ASN A 75 8.70 -9.93 -0.21
CA ASN A 75 8.81 -8.81 0.73
C ASN A 75 10.28 -8.48 1.07
N ALA A 76 11.17 -9.47 1.18
CA ALA A 76 12.59 -9.21 1.39
C ALA A 76 13.24 -8.52 0.17
N ALA A 77 12.78 -8.84 -1.04
CA ALA A 77 13.29 -8.28 -2.28
C ALA A 77 12.66 -6.92 -2.68
N THR A 78 11.44 -6.61 -2.22
CA THR A 78 10.70 -5.41 -2.68
C THR A 78 10.14 -4.51 -1.57
N ALA A 79 10.12 -4.92 -0.30
CA ALA A 79 9.53 -4.08 0.74
C ALA A 79 10.58 -3.11 1.31
N ALA A 80 10.58 -1.88 0.79
CA ALA A 80 11.20 -0.77 1.49
C ALA A 80 10.69 -0.74 2.95
N PRO A 81 11.59 -0.63 3.95
CA PRO A 81 11.25 -0.71 5.36
C PRO A 81 10.24 0.39 5.71
N ASN A 82 9.31 0.07 6.62
CA ASN A 82 8.34 1.05 7.08
C ASN A 82 9.05 2.20 7.81
N PHE A 83 8.91 3.41 7.29
CA PHE A 83 9.46 4.63 7.85
C PHE A 83 8.37 5.36 8.63
N SER A 84 8.47 5.30 9.96
CA SER A 84 7.50 5.90 10.89
C SER A 84 7.92 7.32 11.28
N ILE A 85 7.05 8.29 11.01
CA ILE A 85 7.24 9.71 11.34
C ILE A 85 6.29 10.11 12.46
N PRO A 86 6.78 10.38 13.68
CA PRO A 86 5.93 10.85 14.78
C PRO A 86 5.56 12.32 14.60
N MET A 87 4.26 12.63 14.56
CA MET A 87 3.73 13.99 14.45
C MET A 87 2.41 14.14 15.22
N ARG A 88 1.89 15.37 15.33
CA ARG A 88 0.58 15.63 15.95
C ARG A 88 -0.52 15.03 15.07
N THR A 89 -1.52 14.43 15.69
CA THR A 89 -2.63 13.78 14.96
C THR A 89 -3.37 14.76 14.05
N ALA A 90 -3.60 16.00 14.49
CA ALA A 90 -4.23 17.05 13.67
C ALA A 90 -3.41 17.41 12.43
N ASP A 91 -2.08 17.50 12.55
CA ASP A 91 -1.19 17.82 11.43
C ASP A 91 -1.13 16.65 10.44
N ARG A 92 -1.05 15.42 10.95
CA ARG A 92 -1.10 14.20 10.13
C ARG A 92 -2.37 14.14 9.29
N ASP A 93 -3.52 14.33 9.92
CA ASP A 93 -4.81 14.21 9.26
C ASP A 93 -5.01 15.36 8.26
N THR A 94 -4.51 16.55 8.59
CA THR A 94 -4.49 17.69 7.65
C THR A 94 -3.59 17.44 6.46
N ALA A 95 -2.37 16.95 6.66
CA ALA A 95 -1.44 16.60 5.58
C ALA A 95 -2.02 15.53 4.65
N LYS A 96 -2.65 14.49 5.20
CA LYS A 96 -3.34 13.46 4.40
C LYS A 96 -4.44 14.07 3.54
N ARG A 97 -5.34 14.83 4.14
CA ARG A 97 -6.45 15.48 3.43
C ARG A 97 -5.95 16.44 2.35
N LEU A 98 -4.90 17.22 2.62
CA LEU A 98 -4.32 18.14 1.63
C LEU A 98 -3.66 17.38 0.49
N SER A 99 -2.95 16.28 0.78
CA SER A 99 -2.35 15.43 -0.24
C SER A 99 -3.38 14.76 -1.14
N GLU A 100 -4.48 14.27 -0.55
CA GLU A 100 -5.61 13.68 -1.29
C GLU A 100 -6.29 14.73 -2.18
N LYS A 101 -6.48 15.95 -1.67
CA LYS A 101 -7.06 17.06 -2.45
C LYS A 101 -6.16 17.49 -3.61
N ALA A 102 -4.84 17.47 -3.42
CA ALA A 102 -3.87 17.83 -4.45
C ALA A 102 -3.57 16.68 -5.43
N GLY A 103 -3.94 15.44 -5.10
CA GLY A 103 -3.57 14.26 -5.88
C GLY A 103 -2.07 13.92 -5.78
N GLU A 104 -1.40 14.39 -4.74
CA GLU A 104 0.05 14.22 -4.55
C GLU A 104 0.36 13.06 -3.60
N SER A 105 1.45 12.34 -3.86
CA SER A 105 1.96 11.33 -2.94
C SER A 105 2.79 11.97 -1.83
N LEU A 106 2.36 11.85 -0.57
CA LEU A 106 3.15 12.24 0.60
C LEU A 106 4.55 11.61 0.61
N THR A 107 4.67 10.37 0.09
CA THR A 107 5.97 9.69 0.01
C THR A 107 6.90 10.38 -0.97
N ALA A 108 6.39 10.76 -2.16
CA ALA A 108 7.18 11.45 -3.18
C ALA A 108 7.63 12.85 -2.70
N ILE A 109 6.77 13.58 -1.97
CA ILE A 109 7.11 14.87 -1.36
C ILE A 109 8.26 14.70 -0.36
N VAL A 110 8.17 13.69 0.51
CA VAL A 110 9.22 13.41 1.49
C VAL A 110 10.51 13.00 0.79
N GLU A 111 10.48 12.10 -0.19
CA GLU A 111 11.67 11.69 -0.93
C GLU A 111 12.38 12.87 -1.58
N LYS A 112 11.64 13.73 -2.28
CA LYS A 112 12.21 14.95 -2.89
C LYS A 112 12.93 15.81 -1.85
N ARG A 113 12.30 16.04 -0.70
CA ARG A 113 12.88 16.86 0.38
C ARG A 113 14.05 16.19 1.10
N LEU A 114 14.04 14.86 1.19
CA LEU A 114 15.19 14.10 1.70
C LEU A 114 16.38 14.21 0.74
N THR A 115 16.15 14.19 -0.57
CA THR A 115 17.20 14.46 -1.56
C THR A 115 17.73 15.88 -1.42
N ASP A 116 16.85 16.88 -1.29
CA ASP A 116 17.24 18.28 -1.04
C ASP A 116 18.08 18.42 0.25
N PHE A 117 17.75 17.67 1.31
CA PHE A 117 18.49 17.67 2.57
C PHE A 117 19.91 17.12 2.40
N VAL A 118 20.05 15.98 1.70
CA VAL A 118 21.36 15.37 1.41
C VAL A 118 22.20 16.31 0.53
N ALA A 119 21.57 17.00 -0.42
CA ALA A 119 22.22 18.03 -1.24
C ALA A 119 22.56 19.32 -0.47
N GLY A 120 22.04 19.50 0.76
CA GLY A 120 22.22 20.70 1.56
C GLY A 120 21.39 21.90 1.11
N THR A 121 20.43 21.72 0.18
CA THR A 121 19.54 22.78 -0.30
C THR A 121 18.32 22.97 0.61
N PHE A 122 17.99 21.96 1.41
CA PHE A 122 16.95 22.02 2.44
C PHE A 122 17.56 21.93 3.84
N ASP A 123 17.25 22.91 4.69
CA ASP A 123 17.63 22.92 6.10
C ASP A 123 16.39 22.93 7.02
N PRO A 124 16.08 21.80 7.70
CA PRO A 124 14.87 21.68 8.49
C PRO A 124 14.95 22.54 9.75
N ARG A 125 13.90 23.35 9.97
CA ARG A 125 13.67 24.05 11.22
C ARG A 125 13.15 23.04 12.23
N VAL A 126 13.82 22.96 13.37
CA VAL A 126 13.38 22.11 14.47
C VAL A 126 13.18 22.99 15.69
N ALA A 127 11.93 23.27 15.99
CA ALA A 127 11.56 23.91 17.24
C ALA A 127 11.87 22.97 18.41
N ARG A 128 12.57 23.50 19.41
CA ARG A 128 12.73 22.84 20.69
C ARG A 128 11.35 22.77 21.35
N ALA A 129 10.92 21.60 21.80
CA ALA A 129 9.68 21.47 22.56
C ALA A 129 9.73 22.40 23.78
N THR A 130 8.65 23.16 24.00
CA THR A 130 8.50 23.98 25.20
C THR A 130 8.40 23.08 26.42
N ARG A 131 9.11 23.44 27.50
CA ARG A 131 9.09 22.69 28.77
C ARG A 131 7.62 22.58 29.23
N ASN A 132 7.15 21.37 29.57
CA ASN A 132 5.77 21.05 29.96
C ASN A 132 4.72 20.99 28.84
N SER A 133 5.10 20.86 27.57
CA SER A 133 4.13 20.60 26.48
C SER A 133 3.50 19.19 26.51
N GLY A 134 3.91 18.33 27.45
CA GLY A 134 3.60 16.90 27.49
C GLY A 134 2.13 16.52 27.78
N ALA A 135 1.27 17.50 28.10
CA ALA A 135 -0.10 17.20 28.54
C ALA A 135 -1.21 17.39 27.49
N ALA A 136 -0.96 17.98 26.31
CA ALA A 136 -2.10 18.56 25.55
C ALA A 136 -2.32 18.07 24.11
N GLN A 137 -1.42 17.31 23.48
CA GLN A 137 -1.57 17.01 22.05
C GLN A 137 -1.31 15.55 21.72
N ALA A 138 -2.37 14.88 21.24
CA ALA A 138 -2.28 13.51 20.73
C ALA A 138 -1.28 13.43 19.58
N THR A 139 -0.25 12.62 19.76
CA THR A 139 0.73 12.28 18.72
C THR A 139 0.37 10.96 18.07
N SER A 140 0.63 10.84 16.77
CA SER A 140 0.47 9.59 16.04
C SER A 140 1.54 9.44 14.98
N ASN A 141 1.78 8.18 14.58
CA ASN A 141 2.77 7.86 13.57
C ASN A 141 2.16 7.93 12.17
N LEU A 142 2.83 8.68 11.29
CA LEU A 142 2.63 8.60 9.85
C LEU A 142 3.60 7.56 9.29
N ASN A 143 3.05 6.44 8.82
CA ASN A 143 3.82 5.34 8.26
C ASN A 143 3.89 5.49 6.73
N MET A 144 5.10 5.45 6.18
CA MET A 144 5.37 5.56 4.75
C MET A 144 6.55 4.66 4.33
N ARG A 145 6.78 4.53 3.03
CA ARG A 145 7.83 3.67 2.47
C ARG A 145 8.68 4.40 1.43
N PRO A 146 9.49 5.39 1.86
CA PRO A 146 10.45 6.05 0.98
C PRO A 146 11.61 5.09 0.63
N ASN A 147 12.39 5.44 -0.39
CA ASN A 147 13.59 4.72 -0.80
C ASN A 147 14.55 4.46 0.40
N PRO A 148 14.88 3.19 0.72
CA PRO A 148 15.74 2.85 1.85
C PRO A 148 17.14 3.46 1.78
N ASP A 149 17.73 3.52 0.58
CA ASP A 149 19.09 4.03 0.40
C ASP A 149 19.14 5.53 0.70
N LEU A 150 18.10 6.26 0.28
CA LEU A 150 17.96 7.68 0.58
C LEU A 150 17.78 7.91 2.09
N VAL A 151 16.98 7.08 2.77
CA VAL A 151 16.83 7.16 4.24
C VAL A 151 18.18 6.90 4.93
N GLN A 152 18.98 5.96 4.42
CA GLN A 152 20.30 5.67 4.96
C GLN A 152 21.27 6.85 4.77
N GLN A 153 21.29 7.46 3.59
CA GLN A 153 22.09 8.67 3.31
C GLN A 153 21.70 9.83 4.24
N VAL A 154 20.40 10.06 4.44
CA VAL A 154 19.91 11.08 5.37
C VAL A 154 20.35 10.80 6.79
N ARG A 155 20.29 9.54 7.24
CA ARG A 155 20.77 9.15 8.59
C ARG A 155 22.25 9.47 8.76
N ALA A 156 23.09 9.05 7.82
CA ALA A 156 24.52 9.35 7.85
C ALA A 156 24.77 10.87 7.92
N ARG A 157 24.07 11.64 7.09
CA ARG A 157 24.19 13.10 7.08
C ARG A 157 23.73 13.76 8.38
N VAL A 158 22.64 13.27 8.96
CA VAL A 158 22.16 13.73 10.27
C VAL A 158 23.18 13.43 11.36
N ASP A 159 23.80 12.24 11.34
CA ASP A 159 24.81 11.85 12.32
C ASP A 159 26.06 12.73 12.23
N GLU A 160 26.53 13.03 11.01
CA GLU A 160 27.60 14.00 10.76
C GLU A 160 27.28 15.38 11.35
N LEU A 161 26.09 15.93 11.05
CA LEU A 161 25.68 17.25 11.53
C LEU A 161 25.51 17.28 13.06
N ASN A 162 24.99 16.21 13.64
CA ASN A 162 24.88 16.09 15.09
C ASN A 162 26.25 15.99 15.76
N ALA A 163 27.20 15.27 15.14
CA ALA A 163 28.58 15.16 15.61
C ALA A 163 29.33 16.50 15.51
N SER A 164 29.02 17.34 14.51
CA SER A 164 29.58 18.68 14.36
C SER A 164 29.00 19.71 15.34
N GLY A 165 28.21 19.29 16.33
CA GLY A 165 27.67 20.16 17.37
C GLY A 165 26.36 20.87 17.02
N ARG A 166 25.63 20.43 16.00
CA ARG A 166 24.32 21.01 15.66
C ARG A 166 23.35 20.88 16.85
N SER A 167 22.68 21.98 17.18
CA SER A 167 21.64 22.02 18.20
C SER A 167 20.40 22.76 17.66
N PRO A 168 19.18 22.22 17.80
CA PRO A 168 18.86 20.92 18.40
C PRO A 168 19.27 19.73 17.53
N LYS A 169 19.45 18.56 18.15
CA LYS A 169 19.77 17.31 17.43
C LYS A 169 18.69 16.96 16.43
N LEU A 170 19.12 16.58 15.23
CA LEU A 170 18.25 16.10 14.16
C LEU A 170 18.08 14.57 14.21
N SER A 171 16.98 14.10 13.66
CA SER A 171 16.75 12.69 13.32
C SER A 171 16.19 12.63 11.90
N ALA A 172 16.41 11.51 11.18
CA ALA A 172 15.86 11.36 9.83
C ALA A 172 14.32 11.54 9.79
N ALA A 173 13.62 11.01 10.81
CA ALA A 173 12.18 11.22 10.96
C ALA A 173 11.82 12.69 11.23
N GLY A 174 12.67 13.43 11.95
CA GLY A 174 12.52 14.87 12.17
C GLY A 174 12.68 15.67 10.88
N VAL A 175 13.64 15.31 10.02
CA VAL A 175 13.82 15.92 8.69
C VAL A 175 12.58 15.69 7.83
N ALA A 176 12.09 14.45 7.76
CA ALA A 176 10.90 14.11 6.98
C ALA A 176 9.63 14.77 7.53
N ARG A 177 9.51 14.91 8.85
CA ARG A 177 8.42 15.68 9.46
C ARG A 177 8.48 17.14 9.04
N ALA A 178 9.65 17.77 9.14
CA ALA A 178 9.84 19.17 8.76
C ALA A 178 9.53 19.40 7.27
N ALA A 179 9.87 18.44 6.40
CA ALA A 179 9.52 18.49 4.98
C ALA A 179 8.00 18.55 4.74
N ILE A 180 7.22 17.73 5.45
CA ILE A 180 5.76 17.71 5.35
C ILE A 180 5.17 19.01 5.93
N GLU A 181 5.66 19.42 7.09
CA GLU A 181 5.20 20.64 7.77
C GLU A 181 5.49 21.89 6.93
N GLU A 182 6.67 21.98 6.29
CA GLU A 182 7.00 23.10 5.41
C GLU A 182 6.13 23.11 4.15
N HIS A 183 5.98 21.95 3.47
CA HIS A 183 5.21 21.84 2.23
C HIS A 183 3.75 22.26 2.41
N TYR A 184 3.13 21.87 3.53
CA TYR A 184 1.73 22.18 3.84
C TYR A 184 1.55 23.35 4.81
N GLN A 185 2.63 24.04 5.19
CA GLN A 185 2.62 25.14 6.17
C GLN A 185 1.91 24.76 7.49
N LEU A 186 2.29 23.62 8.07
CA LEU A 186 1.73 23.07 9.31
C LEU A 186 2.68 23.28 10.50
N GLY A 187 2.15 23.11 11.71
CA GLY A 187 2.94 23.16 12.93
C GLY A 187 3.74 24.46 13.07
N GLN A 188 5.07 24.34 13.12
CA GLN A 188 6.01 25.45 13.25
C GLN A 188 6.20 26.27 11.97
N TYR A 189 5.75 25.76 10.82
CA TYR A 189 5.81 26.42 9.52
C TYR A 189 4.49 27.12 9.14
N LYS A 190 3.49 27.07 10.02
CA LYS A 190 2.26 27.85 9.83
C LYS A 190 2.62 29.34 9.81
N PRO A 191 2.23 30.11 8.77
CA PRO A 191 2.44 31.55 8.78
C PRO A 191 1.76 32.12 10.02
N ALA A 192 2.48 32.99 10.76
CA ALA A 192 1.87 33.71 11.86
C ALA A 192 0.66 34.46 11.28
N ASP A 193 -0.54 34.16 11.76
CA ASP A 193 -1.74 34.90 11.42
C ASP A 193 -1.43 36.37 11.73
N LYS A 194 -1.15 37.17 10.69
CA LYS A 194 -1.03 38.61 10.83
C LYS A 194 -2.42 39.05 11.26
N ALA A 195 -2.57 39.38 12.54
CA ALA A 195 -3.77 40.02 13.06
C ALA A 195 -4.03 41.25 12.17
N GLN A 196 -5.07 41.15 11.34
CA GLN A 196 -5.64 42.28 10.62
C GLN A 196 -6.47 43.11 11.58
#